data_AF-A0A248TFA3-F1
#
_entry.id   AF-A0A248TFA3-F1
#
_cell.length_a   1.000
_cell.length_b   1.000
_cell.length_c   1.000
_cell.angle_alpha   90.00
_cell.angle_beta   90.00
_cell.angle_gamma   90.00
#
_symmetry.space_group_name_H-M   'P 1'
#
loop_
_entity.id
_entity.type
_entity.pdbx_description
1 polymer ?
#
loop_
_entity_poly.entity_id
_entity_poly.type
_entity_poly.pdbx_seq_one_letter_code
_entity_poly.pdbx_strand_id
1 'polypeptide(L)'
;MFFMRKFAIFLLIYLLACHVSLEEVHAEEYKQHDAKDKEQVVDQFVLAILNDEVRNAVNDYYKKDTVIQFDWQAKDYNVVEMKQWKKGNELGHSFLISLTVLPYDNNKSSQLGIDTITFGISPQSLNTQKNNKSLASTEVELLDYKHREAVYKGS
;
A
#
# COMPACT_ATOMS: atom_id res chain seq x y z
N MET A 1 35.09 -47.10 -32.81
CA MET A 1 34.23 -47.29 -31.62
C MET A 1 34.79 -46.67 -30.33
N PHE A 2 36.08 -46.31 -30.25
CA PHE A 2 36.69 -45.69 -29.06
C PHE A 2 36.32 -44.20 -28.83
N PHE A 3 36.03 -43.47 -29.91
CA PHE A 3 35.78 -42.02 -29.87
C PHE A 3 34.43 -41.67 -29.23
N MET A 4 33.38 -42.45 -29.50
CA MET A 4 32.03 -42.21 -28.94
C MET A 4 31.94 -42.49 -27.44
N ARG A 5 32.75 -43.41 -26.90
CA ARG A 5 32.81 -43.67 -25.46
C ARG A 5 33.37 -42.49 -24.66
N LYS A 6 34.39 -41.80 -25.20
CA LYS A 6 34.98 -40.62 -24.55
C LYS A 6 34.03 -39.42 -24.59
N PHE A 7 33.30 -39.24 -25.70
CA PHE A 7 32.31 -38.17 -25.83
C PHE A 7 31.14 -38.33 -24.84
N ALA A 8 30.67 -39.56 -24.64
CA ALA A 8 29.60 -39.84 -23.66
C ALA A 8 30.02 -39.49 -22.21
N ILE A 9 31.28 -39.72 -21.86
CA ILE A 9 31.80 -39.39 -20.52
C ILE A 9 31.88 -37.87 -20.33
N PHE A 10 32.33 -37.12 -21.34
CA PHE A 10 32.35 -35.65 -21.27
C PHE A 10 30.95 -35.05 -21.16
N LEU A 11 29.96 -35.59 -21.88
CA LEU A 11 28.57 -35.14 -21.78
C LEU A 11 27.98 -35.39 -20.38
N LEU A 12 28.32 -36.54 -19.77
CA LEU A 12 27.87 -36.88 -18.41
C LEU A 12 28.46 -35.90 -17.37
N ILE A 13 29.76 -35.57 -17.49
CA ILE A 13 30.42 -34.62 -16.58
C ILE A 13 29.83 -33.21 -16.74
N TYR A 14 29.53 -32.79 -17.97
CA TYR A 14 28.90 -31.50 -18.24
C TYR A 14 27.49 -31.42 -17.64
N LEU A 15 26.69 -32.49 -17.77
CA LEU A 15 25.36 -32.55 -17.17
C LEU A 15 25.39 -32.55 -15.63
N LEU A 16 26.39 -33.20 -15.01
CA LEU A 16 26.59 -33.12 -13.56
C LEU A 16 27.04 -31.72 -13.10
N ALA A 17 27.85 -31.02 -13.89
CA ALA A 17 28.30 -29.66 -13.56
C ALA A 17 27.17 -28.62 -13.62
N CYS A 18 26.13 -28.84 -14.43
CA CYS A 18 24.97 -27.94 -14.51
C CYS A 18 23.97 -28.06 -13.36
N HIS A 19 24.15 -28.98 -12.39
CA HIS A 19 23.19 -29.19 -11.30
C HIS A 19 23.42 -28.31 -10.05
N VAL A 20 24.43 -27.44 -10.04
CA VAL A 20 24.75 -26.62 -8.85
C VAL A 20 24.66 -25.14 -9.19
N SER A 21 23.45 -24.65 -9.40
CA SER A 21 23.05 -23.23 -9.26
C SER A 21 21.53 -23.12 -9.44
N LEU A 22 20.76 -23.89 -8.67
CA LEU A 22 19.43 -23.42 -8.31
C LEU A 22 19.66 -22.55 -7.09
N GLU A 23 19.82 -21.24 -7.31
CA GLU A 23 19.57 -20.30 -6.22
C GLU A 23 18.16 -20.61 -5.73
N GLU A 24 18.05 -21.10 -4.50
CA GLU A 24 16.77 -21.17 -3.82
C GLU A 24 16.25 -19.74 -3.78
N VAL A 25 15.28 -19.44 -4.64
CA VAL A 25 14.43 -18.28 -4.46
C VAL A 25 13.74 -18.53 -3.14
N HIS A 26 14.31 -17.99 -2.06
CA HIS A 26 13.70 -17.92 -0.76
C HIS A 26 12.51 -16.96 -0.90
N ALA A 27 11.40 -17.46 -1.44
CA ALA A 27 10.11 -16.90 -1.15
C ALA A 27 9.97 -17.02 0.37
N GLU A 28 9.93 -15.87 1.06
CA GLU A 28 9.71 -15.82 2.50
C GLU A 28 8.56 -16.77 2.83
N GLU A 29 8.84 -17.70 3.73
CA GLU A 29 7.93 -18.77 4.13
C GLU A 29 6.58 -18.14 4.49
N TYR A 30 5.57 -18.39 3.66
CA TYR A 30 4.23 -17.84 3.80
C TYR A 30 3.55 -18.53 4.99
N LYS A 31 3.95 -18.14 6.20
CA LYS A 31 3.25 -18.52 7.42
C LYS A 31 1.82 -18.04 7.27
N GLN A 32 0.88 -18.89 7.66
CA GLN A 32 -0.54 -18.63 7.56
C GLN A 32 -0.90 -17.51 8.55
N HIS A 33 -0.58 -16.27 8.19
CA HIS A 33 -0.83 -15.08 8.99
C HIS A 33 -2.32 -14.75 8.95
N ASP A 34 -2.83 -14.39 10.13
CA ASP A 34 -4.23 -14.07 10.39
C ASP A 34 -4.71 -13.01 9.38
N ALA A 35 -5.95 -13.08 8.91
CA ALA A 35 -6.45 -12.18 7.85
C ALA A 35 -6.24 -10.68 8.17
N LYS A 36 -6.23 -10.36 9.48
CA LYS A 36 -5.96 -9.03 10.03
C LYS A 36 -4.52 -8.55 9.81
N ASP A 37 -3.53 -9.44 9.88
CA ASP A 37 -2.12 -9.07 9.66
C ASP A 37 -1.88 -8.71 8.19
N LYS A 38 -2.52 -9.42 7.26
CA LYS A 38 -2.42 -9.14 5.81
C LYS A 38 -3.09 -7.82 5.43
N GLU A 39 -4.23 -7.52 6.03
CA GLU A 39 -4.93 -6.25 5.86
C GLU A 39 -4.05 -5.09 6.34
N GLN A 40 -3.40 -5.22 7.50
CA GLN A 40 -2.46 -4.22 8.00
C GLN A 40 -1.27 -3.93 7.07
N VAL A 41 -0.73 -4.94 6.38
CA VAL A 41 0.36 -4.72 5.40
C VAL A 41 -0.14 -3.88 4.22
N VAL A 42 -1.33 -4.18 3.70
CA VAL A 42 -1.93 -3.41 2.60
C VAL A 42 -2.23 -1.99 3.05
N ASP A 43 -2.79 -1.81 4.24
CA ASP A 43 -3.08 -0.50 4.82
C ASP A 43 -1.80 0.34 4.97
N GLN A 44 -0.72 -0.26 5.49
CA GLN A 44 0.57 0.40 5.62
C GLN A 44 1.15 0.79 4.25
N PHE A 45 1.00 -0.07 3.24
CA PHE A 45 1.44 0.24 1.88
C PHE A 45 0.65 1.42 1.30
N VAL A 46 -0.68 1.42 1.44
CA VAL A 46 -1.53 2.54 0.99
C VAL A 46 -1.16 3.83 1.71
N LEU A 47 -0.95 3.77 3.03
CA LEU A 47 -0.52 4.92 3.81
C LEU A 47 0.84 5.44 3.36
N ALA A 48 1.81 4.57 3.05
CA ALA A 48 3.11 4.99 2.55
C ALA A 48 3.02 5.74 1.21
N ILE A 49 2.06 5.37 0.35
CA ILE A 49 1.83 6.04 -0.93
C ILE A 49 1.10 7.37 -0.73
N LEU A 50 0.07 7.40 0.13
CA LEU A 50 -0.83 8.55 0.28
C LEU A 50 -0.46 9.50 1.44
N ASN A 51 0.64 9.25 2.15
CA ASN A 51 0.99 9.99 3.36
C ASN A 51 0.99 11.50 3.17
N ASP A 52 1.60 11.97 2.07
CA ASP A 52 1.70 13.40 1.80
C ASP A 52 0.34 14.02 1.46
N GLU A 53 -0.49 13.32 0.68
CA GLU A 53 -1.84 13.78 0.33
C GLU A 53 -2.76 13.83 1.55
N VAL A 54 -2.67 12.82 2.41
CA VAL A 54 -3.37 12.77 3.70
C VAL A 54 -2.94 13.94 4.59
N ARG A 55 -1.63 14.18 4.73
CA ARG A 55 -1.13 15.29 5.54
C ARG A 55 -1.59 16.64 4.99
N ASN A 56 -1.51 16.83 3.68
CA ASN A 56 -1.95 18.07 3.03
C ASN A 56 -3.44 18.30 3.26
N ALA A 57 -4.29 17.29 3.04
CA ALA A 57 -5.73 17.40 3.23
C ALA A 57 -6.11 17.77 4.67
N VAL A 58 -5.48 17.14 5.67
CA VAL A 58 -5.74 17.46 7.09
C VAL A 58 -5.26 18.87 7.46
N ASN A 59 -4.03 19.23 7.06
CA ASN A 59 -3.47 20.54 7.35
C ASN A 59 -4.27 21.66 6.66
N ASP A 60 -4.77 21.40 5.45
CA ASP A 60 -5.64 22.32 4.73
C ASP A 60 -7.01 22.47 5.37
N TYR A 61 -7.58 21.43 5.96
CA TYR A 61 -8.85 21.52 6.68
C TYR A 61 -8.69 22.33 7.98
N TYR A 62 -7.70 21.99 8.81
CA TYR A 62 -7.49 22.64 10.12
C TYR A 62 -6.73 23.97 10.04
N LYS A 63 -6.17 24.32 8.88
CA LYS A 63 -5.36 25.54 8.64
C LYS A 63 -4.16 25.66 9.57
N LYS A 64 -3.58 24.52 9.96
CA LYS A 64 -2.39 24.42 10.82
C LYS A 64 -1.70 23.09 10.58
N ASP A 65 -0.45 22.99 10.99
CA ASP A 65 0.20 21.69 11.05
C ASP A 65 -0.47 20.81 12.11
N THR A 66 -0.63 19.54 11.79
CA THR A 66 -1.34 18.56 12.61
C THR A 66 -0.59 17.25 12.64
N VAL A 67 -0.69 16.54 13.75
CA VAL A 67 -0.12 15.20 13.85
C VAL A 67 -1.22 14.18 13.60
N ILE A 68 -0.98 13.28 12.65
CA ILE A 68 -1.94 12.26 12.23
C ILE A 68 -1.61 10.93 12.93
N GLN A 69 -2.62 10.30 13.52
CA GLN A 69 -2.54 8.96 14.11
C GLN A 69 -3.67 8.08 13.58
N PHE A 70 -3.57 6.78 13.84
CA PHE A 70 -4.53 5.78 13.39
C PHE A 70 -4.83 4.80 14.53
N ASP A 71 -6.09 4.39 14.69
CA ASP A 71 -6.47 3.38 15.67
C ASP A 71 -6.47 1.98 15.03
N TRP A 72 -5.33 1.31 15.09
CA TRP A 72 -5.16 -0.06 14.58
C TRP A 72 -5.83 -1.15 15.44
N GLN A 73 -6.30 -0.78 16.64
CA GLN A 73 -6.78 -1.73 17.64
C GLN A 73 -8.30 -1.73 17.76
N ALA A 74 -8.98 -0.63 17.41
CA ALA A 74 -10.43 -0.56 17.39
C ALA A 74 -11.03 -1.52 16.36
N LYS A 75 -12.01 -2.31 16.80
CA LYS A 75 -12.68 -3.32 15.98
C LYS A 75 -13.59 -2.72 14.90
N ASP A 76 -14.12 -1.53 15.17
CA ASP A 76 -15.04 -0.81 14.27
C ASP A 76 -14.34 0.37 13.57
N TYR A 77 -13.01 0.35 13.53
CA TYR A 77 -12.19 1.38 12.90
C TYR A 77 -11.44 0.79 11.71
N ASN A 78 -11.89 1.15 10.51
CA ASN A 78 -11.16 0.83 9.29
C ASN A 78 -10.20 1.98 8.97
N VAL A 79 -8.91 1.70 9.10
CA VAL A 79 -7.84 2.65 8.80
C VAL A 79 -7.88 3.00 7.31
N VAL A 80 -7.99 1.98 6.46
CA VAL A 80 -8.13 2.11 5.02
C VAL A 80 -9.33 1.30 4.55
N GLU A 81 -10.17 1.91 3.72
CA GLU A 81 -11.23 1.23 2.97
C GLU A 81 -11.01 1.45 1.48
N MET A 82 -10.92 0.36 0.72
CA MET A 82 -10.69 0.41 -0.72
C MET A 82 -11.90 -0.12 -1.49
N LYS A 83 -12.40 0.67 -2.44
CA LYS A 83 -13.44 0.26 -3.39
C LYS A 83 -12.87 0.29 -4.80
N GLN A 84 -12.86 -0.86 -5.47
CA GLN A 84 -12.48 -0.97 -6.87
C GLN A 84 -13.71 -0.89 -7.77
N TRP A 85 -13.48 -0.41 -9.00
CA TRP A 85 -14.44 -0.55 -10.09
C TRP A 85 -14.94 -2.00 -10.22
N LYS A 86 -16.27 -2.17 -10.33
CA LYS A 86 -16.91 -3.43 -10.71
C LYS A 86 -17.99 -3.15 -11.73
N LYS A 87 -18.17 -4.05 -12.71
CA LYS A 87 -19.24 -3.94 -13.72
C LYS A 87 -20.60 -3.77 -13.03
N GLY A 88 -21.28 -2.63 -13.28
CA GLY A 88 -22.52 -2.22 -12.62
C GLY A 88 -22.36 -1.16 -11.51
N ASN A 89 -21.14 -0.76 -11.19
CA ASN A 89 -20.82 0.36 -10.30
C ASN A 89 -19.67 1.17 -10.93
N GLU A 90 -20.03 2.02 -11.90
CA GLU A 90 -19.08 2.83 -12.65
C GLU A 90 -18.49 3.90 -11.72
N LEU A 91 -17.22 3.76 -11.38
CA LEU A 91 -16.44 4.76 -10.66
C LEU A 91 -15.78 5.70 -11.67
N GLY A 92 -15.71 7.00 -11.36
CA GLY A 92 -14.92 7.96 -12.14
C GLY A 92 -13.41 7.73 -12.09
N HIS A 93 -12.95 6.91 -11.12
CA HIS A 93 -11.55 6.55 -10.89
C HIS A 93 -11.38 5.03 -10.84
N SER A 94 -10.16 4.53 -11.01
CA SER A 94 -9.87 3.09 -10.95
C SER A 94 -10.11 2.51 -9.54
N PHE A 95 -9.78 3.31 -8.52
CA PHE A 95 -10.00 2.97 -7.12
C PHE A 95 -10.52 4.20 -6.36
N LEU A 96 -11.34 3.96 -5.34
CA LEU A 96 -11.63 4.91 -4.29
C LEU A 96 -11.02 4.41 -3.00
N ILE A 97 -10.21 5.23 -2.34
CA ILE A 97 -9.59 4.91 -1.06
C ILE A 97 -10.11 5.89 -0.02
N SER A 98 -10.74 5.38 1.04
CA SER A 98 -11.13 6.18 2.20
C SER A 98 -10.21 5.87 3.37
N LEU A 99 -9.64 6.89 4.00
CA LEU A 99 -8.80 6.74 5.17
C LEU A 99 -9.46 7.41 6.36
N THR A 100 -9.55 6.68 7.48
CA THR A 100 -9.96 7.29 8.76
C THR A 100 -8.71 7.71 9.51
N VAL A 101 -8.63 8.99 9.89
CA VAL A 101 -7.48 9.59 10.59
C VAL A 101 -7.90 10.18 11.93
N LEU A 102 -6.98 10.15 12.89
CA LEU A 102 -7.09 10.83 14.17
C LEU A 102 -6.12 12.03 14.18
N PRO A 103 -6.55 13.23 13.77
CA PRO A 103 -5.74 14.42 13.85
C PRO A 103 -5.59 14.89 15.30
N TYR A 104 -4.39 15.31 15.65
CA TYR A 104 -4.06 15.95 16.92
C TYR A 104 -3.42 17.31 16.66
N ASP A 105 -3.47 18.17 17.67
CA ASP A 105 -2.58 19.34 17.69
C ASP A 105 -1.10 18.91 17.60
N ASN A 106 -0.24 19.86 17.24
CA ASN A 106 1.21 19.62 17.10
C ASN A 106 1.88 19.05 18.35
N ASN A 107 1.32 19.32 19.54
CA ASN A 107 1.84 18.84 20.81
C ASN A 107 1.24 17.48 21.21
N LYS A 108 0.38 16.89 20.36
CA LYS A 108 -0.42 15.69 20.64
C LYS A 108 -1.28 15.79 21.90
N SER A 109 -1.56 17.00 22.37
CA SER A 109 -2.21 17.23 23.66
C SER A 109 -3.73 17.14 23.58
N SER A 110 -4.29 17.44 22.42
CA SER A 110 -5.72 17.34 22.14
C SER A 110 -5.98 16.70 20.78
N GLN A 111 -6.89 15.73 20.78
CA GLN A 111 -7.45 15.19 19.54
C GLN A 111 -8.40 16.22 18.94
N LEU A 112 -8.23 16.51 17.66
CA LEU A 112 -9.00 17.53 16.94
C LEU A 112 -10.26 16.96 16.28
N GLY A 113 -10.31 15.64 16.05
CA GLY A 113 -11.41 14.99 15.35
C GLY A 113 -11.20 13.50 15.08
N ILE A 114 -12.14 12.92 14.37
CA ILE A 114 -12.09 11.58 13.74
C ILE A 114 -12.54 11.76 12.30
N ASP A 115 -11.59 11.95 11.41
CA ASP A 115 -11.88 12.41 10.06
C ASP A 115 -11.78 11.26 9.07
N THR A 116 -12.60 11.33 8.02
CA THR A 116 -12.55 10.40 6.90
C THR A 116 -12.22 11.18 5.64
N ILE A 117 -11.13 10.78 4.97
CA ILE A 117 -10.64 11.41 3.74
C ILE A 117 -10.80 10.41 2.61
N THR A 118 -11.49 10.80 1.53
CA THR A 118 -11.69 9.92 0.37
C THR A 118 -10.93 10.45 -0.83
N PHE A 119 -10.06 9.61 -1.38
CA PHE A 119 -9.29 9.86 -2.59
C PHE A 119 -9.77 9.01 -3.76
N GLY A 120 -9.81 9.61 -4.94
CA GLY A 120 -9.92 8.95 -6.23
C GLY A 120 -8.53 8.67 -6.79
N ILE A 121 -8.29 7.44 -7.22
CA ILE A 121 -6.99 7.01 -7.72
C ILE A 121 -7.11 6.48 -9.15
N SER A 122 -6.36 7.10 -10.05
CA SER A 122 -6.29 6.72 -11.45
C SER A 122 -4.83 6.49 -11.86
N PRO A 123 -4.46 5.30 -12.36
CA PRO A 123 -3.13 5.11 -12.93
C PRO A 123 -2.99 6.01 -14.16
N GLN A 124 -1.98 6.88 -14.20
CA GLN A 124 -1.70 7.59 -15.44
C GLN A 124 -1.22 6.57 -16.47
N SER A 125 -1.72 6.68 -17.70
CA SER A 125 -1.28 5.79 -18.78
C SER A 125 0.24 5.86 -18.91
N LEU A 126 0.91 4.71 -19.02
CA LEU A 126 2.37 4.53 -19.08
C LEU A 126 3.07 5.21 -20.29
N ASN A 127 2.41 6.15 -20.97
CA ASN A 127 2.85 6.72 -22.25
C ASN A 127 3.54 8.09 -22.15
N THR A 128 3.88 8.57 -20.96
CA THR A 128 4.74 9.75 -20.78
C THR A 128 6.19 9.31 -20.55
N GLN A 129 6.97 9.46 -21.62
CA GLN A 129 8.44 9.40 -21.71
C GLN A 129 9.22 9.32 -20.39
N LYS A 130 9.99 8.23 -20.28
CA LYS A 130 11.29 8.09 -19.58
C LYS A 130 11.66 9.28 -18.67
N ASN A 131 11.23 9.22 -17.42
CA ASN A 131 12.01 9.81 -16.35
C ASN A 131 12.29 8.75 -15.28
N ASN A 132 13.56 8.43 -15.13
CA ASN A 132 14.05 7.32 -14.33
C ASN A 132 13.81 7.61 -12.84
N LYS A 133 12.65 7.20 -12.28
CA LYS A 133 12.41 6.83 -10.86
C LYS A 133 10.94 6.82 -10.41
N SER A 134 9.95 7.09 -11.26
CA SER A 134 8.55 7.09 -10.79
C SER A 134 7.93 5.69 -10.92
N LEU A 135 7.76 4.98 -9.81
CA LEU A 135 6.90 3.81 -9.73
C LEU A 135 5.47 4.28 -10.08
N ALA A 136 5.07 4.11 -11.35
CA ALA A 136 3.76 4.45 -11.91
C ALA A 136 3.18 5.79 -11.41
N SER A 137 3.35 6.87 -12.17
CA SER A 137 2.68 8.14 -11.84
C SER A 137 1.17 7.89 -11.70
N THR A 138 0.68 8.09 -10.49
CA THR A 138 -0.69 7.83 -10.11
C THR A 138 -1.32 9.19 -9.85
N GLU A 139 -2.42 9.46 -10.53
CA GLU A 139 -3.20 10.66 -10.27
C GLU A 139 -4.07 10.39 -9.05
N VAL A 140 -3.91 11.24 -8.03
CA VAL A 140 -4.66 11.20 -6.78
C VAL A 140 -5.48 12.47 -6.70
N GLU A 141 -6.80 12.33 -6.59
CA GLU A 141 -7.73 13.43 -6.43
C GLU A 141 -8.41 13.33 -5.07
N LEU A 142 -8.41 14.42 -4.28
CA LEU A 142 -9.21 14.51 -3.07
C LEU A 142 -10.68 14.68 -3.46
N LEU A 143 -11.51 13.68 -3.19
CA LEU A 143 -12.93 13.69 -3.55
C LEU A 143 -13.82 14.18 -2.41
N ASP A 144 -13.48 13.84 -1.17
CA ASP A 144 -14.29 14.17 -0.01
C ASP A 144 -13.45 14.26 1.28
N TYR A 145 -13.88 15.10 2.19
CA TYR A 145 -13.31 15.26 3.52
C TYR A 145 -14.44 15.39 4.53
N LYS A 146 -14.61 14.37 5.38
CA LYS A 146 -15.64 14.33 6.41
C LYS A 146 -15.01 14.44 7.79
N HIS A 147 -15.26 15.57 8.44
CA HIS A 147 -14.88 15.76 9.83
C HIS A 147 -15.92 15.17 10.78
N ARG A 148 -15.46 14.53 11.85
CA ARG A 148 -16.30 14.23 13.03
C ARG A 148 -15.61 14.75 14.28
N GLU A 149 -16.39 15.35 15.16
CA GLU A 149 -15.92 15.81 16.46
C GLU A 149 -15.28 14.67 17.26
N ALA A 150 -14.20 14.98 17.97
CA ALA A 150 -13.58 14.01 18.86
C ALA A 150 -14.58 13.66 19.98
N VAL A 151 -14.83 12.35 20.16
CA VAL A 151 -15.65 11.90 21.29
C VAL A 151 -14.83 12.08 22.55
N TYR A 152 -15.16 13.09 23.34
CA TYR A 152 -14.54 13.31 24.64
C TYR A 152 -14.88 12.11 25.52
N LYS A 153 -13.93 11.18 25.68
CA LYS A 153 -13.99 10.18 26.75
C LYS A 153 -13.66 10.90 28.05
N GLY A 154 -14.67 11.56 28.62
CA GLY A 154 -14.61 12.01 30.00
C GLY A 154 -14.49 10.81 30.94
N SER A 155 -13.73 11.04 32.02
CA SER A 155 -13.36 10.17 33.16
C SER A 155 -12.27 9.13 32.92
#